data_AF-A0A3D0IZL9-F1
#
_entry.id   AF-A0A3D0IZL9-F1
#
_cell.length_a   1.000
_cell.length_b   1.000
_cell.length_c   1.000
_cell.angle_alpha   90.00
_cell.angle_beta   90.00
_cell.angle_gamma   90.00
#
_symmetry.space_group_name_H-M   'P 1'
#
loop_
_entity.id
_entity.type
_entity.pdbx_description
1 polymer ?
#
loop_
_entity_poly.entity_id
_entity_poly.type
_entity_poly.pdbx_seq_one_letter_code
_entity_poly.pdbx_strand_id
1 'polypeptide(L)'
;MAASLRDCLVGALCADALAMPVHWYYDRAALARDYGKIIGYREPKSPHPDSILWRSHYTALNEKGDILREQAEYWGRKGVHYHQFLRAGE
;
A
#
# COMPACT_ATOMS: atom_id res chain seq x y z
N MET A 1 -15.17 -11.31 28.52
CA MET A 1 -15.96 -10.27 27.84
C MET A 1 -15.82 -10.45 26.35
N ALA A 2 -16.92 -10.46 25.60
CA ALA A 2 -16.87 -10.38 24.14
C ALA A 2 -16.56 -8.94 23.72
N ALA A 3 -15.76 -8.75 22.67
CA ALA A 3 -15.47 -7.45 22.11
C ALA A 3 -16.76 -6.81 21.57
N SER A 4 -16.93 -5.50 21.76
CA SER A 4 -18.07 -4.79 21.19
C SER A 4 -17.92 -4.67 19.66
N LEU A 5 -19.02 -4.43 18.94
CA LEU A 5 -18.96 -4.16 17.50
C LEU A 5 -18.02 -2.99 17.17
N ARG A 6 -17.98 -1.97 18.04
CA ARG A 6 -17.07 -0.84 17.92
C ARG A 6 -15.62 -1.28 18.02
N ASP A 7 -15.28 -2.13 18.99
CA ASP A 7 -13.91 -2.63 19.17
C ASP A 7 -13.47 -3.48 17.99
N CYS A 8 -14.38 -4.29 17.44
CA CYS A 8 -14.13 -5.07 16.23
C CYS A 8 -13.84 -4.16 15.02
N LEU A 9 -14.65 -3.11 14.82
CA LEU A 9 -14.46 -2.16 13.73
C LEU A 9 -13.13 -1.40 13.87
N VAL A 10 -12.84 -0.89 15.07
CA VAL A 10 -11.57 -0.17 15.33
C VAL A 10 -10.39 -1.11 15.12
N GLY A 11 -10.46 -2.34 15.63
CA GLY A 11 -9.41 -3.34 15.42
C GLY A 11 -9.17 -3.66 13.95
N ALA A 12 -10.24 -3.78 13.15
CA ALA A 12 -10.14 -4.01 11.71
C ALA A 12 -9.44 -2.83 10.99
N LEU A 13 -9.84 -1.59 11.29
CA LEU A 13 -9.22 -0.39 10.71
C LEU A 13 -7.75 -0.25 11.11
N CYS A 14 -7.41 -0.52 12.38
CA CYS A 14 -6.03 -0.52 12.83
C CYS A 14 -5.19 -1.61 12.14
N ALA A 15 -5.76 -2.80 11.93
CA ALA A 15 -5.07 -3.88 11.25
C ALA A 15 -4.81 -3.57 9.77
N ASP A 16 -5.79 -2.95 9.09
CA ASP A 16 -5.65 -2.50 7.69
C ASP A 16 -4.52 -1.47 7.55
N ALA A 17 -4.54 -0.41 8.34
CA ALA A 17 -3.50 0.62 8.36
C ALA A 17 -2.11 0.08 8.76
N LEU A 18 -2.05 -0.92 9.65
CA LEU A 18 -0.79 -1.57 10.03
C LEU A 18 -0.21 -2.42 8.89
N ALA A 19 -1.06 -3.06 8.09
CA ALA A 19 -0.66 -3.93 6.99
C ALA A 19 -0.34 -3.17 5.70
N MET A 20 -0.96 -1.99 5.50
CA MET A 20 -0.84 -1.18 4.29
C MET A 20 0.59 -0.94 3.79
N PRO A 21 1.58 -0.49 4.60
CA PRO A 21 2.94 -0.21 4.12
C PRO A 21 3.70 -1.45 3.63
N VAL A 22 3.22 -2.65 3.99
CA VAL A 22 3.88 -3.92 3.70
C VAL A 22 3.03 -4.88 2.88
N HIS A 23 1.82 -4.46 2.48
CA HIS A 23 1.02 -5.26 1.59
C HIS A 23 1.78 -5.44 0.26
N TRP A 24 1.65 -6.59 -0.40
CA TRP A 24 2.52 -6.96 -1.54
C TRP A 24 4.01 -7.09 -1.21
N TYR A 25 4.40 -7.41 0.03
CA TYR A 25 5.69 -8.08 0.29
C TYR A 25 5.48 -9.59 0.32
N TYR A 26 5.83 -10.27 -0.77
CA TYR A 26 5.84 -11.72 -0.85
C TYR A 26 7.19 -12.31 -0.42
N ASP A 27 8.29 -11.59 -0.69
CA ASP A 27 9.60 -11.91 -0.14
C ASP A 27 9.70 -11.44 1.32
N ARG A 28 9.56 -12.40 2.24
CA ARG A 28 9.72 -12.15 3.69
C ARG A 28 11.12 -11.67 4.07
N ALA A 29 12.16 -12.02 3.30
CA ALA A 29 13.51 -11.52 3.55
C ALA A 29 13.62 -10.04 3.18
N ALA A 30 12.98 -9.61 2.08
CA ALA A 30 12.86 -8.20 1.75
C ALA A 30 12.08 -7.42 2.83
N LEU A 31 10.94 -7.94 3.26
CA LEU A 31 10.15 -7.35 4.34
C LEU A 31 10.99 -7.15 5.61
N ALA A 32 11.76 -8.17 6.01
CA ALA A 32 12.62 -8.11 7.18
C ALA A 32 13.79 -7.12 7.01
N ARG A 33 14.39 -7.00 5.82
CA ARG A 33 15.43 -6.01 5.54
C ARG A 33 14.89 -4.58 5.61
N ASP A 34 13.70 -4.36 5.05
CA ASP A 34 13.16 -3.02 4.88
C ASP A 34 12.47 -2.52 6.16
N TYR A 35 11.72 -3.36 6.85
CA TYR A 35 10.93 -2.95 8.03
C TYR A 35 11.35 -3.63 9.33
N GLY A 36 12.09 -4.74 9.27
CA GLY A 36 12.33 -5.59 10.43
C GLY A 36 11.02 -6.13 11.00
N LYS A 37 10.77 -5.87 12.29
CA LYS A 37 9.50 -6.20 12.94
C LYS A 37 8.58 -4.97 12.96
N ILE A 38 7.39 -5.12 12.39
CA ILE A 38 6.35 -4.09 12.44
C ILE A 38 5.68 -4.14 13.81
N ILE A 39 5.79 -3.05 14.55
CA ILE A 39 5.22 -2.89 15.90
C ILE A 39 4.36 -1.63 16.02
N GLY A 40 4.11 -0.95 14.91
CA GLY A 40 3.33 0.29 14.83
C GLY A 40 3.21 0.76 13.40
N TYR A 41 2.42 1.82 13.18
CA TYR A 41 2.16 2.38 11.86
C TYR A 41 3.43 2.94 11.23
N ARG A 42 3.56 2.75 9.92
CA ARG A 42 4.71 3.19 9.11
C ARG A 42 4.22 3.71 7.78
N GLU A 43 4.99 4.61 7.19
CA GLU A 43 4.83 5.01 5.80
C GLU A 43 5.34 3.89 4.89
N PRO A 44 4.77 3.70 3.69
CA PRO A 44 5.29 2.76 2.71
C PRO A 44 6.68 3.18 2.22
N LYS A 45 7.57 2.19 2.04
CA LYS A 45 8.91 2.40 1.51
C LYS A 45 8.95 2.25 0.00
N SER A 46 9.77 3.09 -0.62
CA SER A 46 10.14 2.98 -2.03
C SER A 46 11.65 2.76 -2.14
N PRO A 47 12.11 1.81 -2.96
CA PRO A 47 11.33 0.92 -3.82
C PRO A 47 10.56 -0.16 -3.04
N HIS A 48 9.43 -0.60 -3.60
CA HIS A 48 8.55 -1.66 -3.06
C HIS A 48 8.69 -2.95 -3.89
N PRO A 49 9.47 -3.93 -3.42
CA PRO A 49 10.08 -4.97 -4.25
C PRO A 49 9.09 -5.85 -5.02
N ASP A 50 7.99 -6.26 -4.40
CA ASP A 50 7.02 -7.16 -5.05
C ASP A 50 5.72 -6.46 -5.49
N SER A 51 5.75 -5.13 -5.60
CA SER A 51 4.64 -4.40 -6.20
C SER A 51 4.38 -4.88 -7.62
N ILE A 52 3.11 -5.12 -7.94
CA ILE A 52 2.66 -5.55 -9.27
C ILE A 52 2.14 -4.39 -10.14
N LEU A 53 2.20 -3.14 -9.66
CA LEU A 53 1.72 -1.96 -10.40
C LEU A 53 2.28 -1.88 -11.82
N TRP A 54 3.54 -2.29 -11.98
CA TRP A 54 4.20 -2.27 -13.28
C TRP A 54 3.59 -3.19 -14.34
N ARG A 55 2.78 -4.17 -13.92
CA ARG A 55 2.08 -5.08 -14.83
C ARG A 55 0.76 -4.50 -15.34
N SER A 56 0.25 -3.45 -14.70
CA SER A 56 -0.99 -2.80 -15.09
C SER A 56 -0.75 -1.85 -16.26
N HIS A 57 -1.66 -1.86 -17.23
CA HIS A 57 -1.67 -0.90 -18.33
C HIS A 57 -3.02 -0.17 -18.32
N TYR A 58 -2.98 1.14 -18.54
CA TYR A 58 -4.16 1.97 -18.61
C TYR A 58 -3.99 3.05 -19.65
N THR A 59 -4.99 3.19 -20.51
CA THR A 59 -5.08 4.25 -21.51
C THR A 59 -6.44 4.89 -21.36
N ALA A 60 -6.46 6.18 -21.03
CA ALA A 60 -7.71 6.93 -20.90
C ALA A 60 -8.41 7.02 -22.27
N LEU A 61 -9.73 6.79 -22.29
CA LEU A 61 -10.53 6.92 -23.52
C LEU A 61 -10.79 8.39 -23.89
N ASN A 62 -10.79 9.28 -22.90
CA ASN A 62 -10.98 10.72 -23.01
C ASN A 62 -10.55 11.39 -21.70
N GLU A 63 -10.61 12.72 -21.63
CA GLU A 63 -10.22 13.51 -20.45
C GLU A 63 -10.99 13.14 -19.18
N LYS A 64 -12.28 12.79 -19.27
CA LYS A 64 -13.06 12.36 -18.10
C LYS A 64 -12.62 10.98 -17.59
N GLY A 65 -12.04 10.17 -18.47
CA GLY A 65 -11.43 8.89 -18.15
C GLY A 65 -9.99 9.01 -17.66
N ASP A 66 -9.36 10.19 -17.62
CA ASP A 66 -8.02 10.30 -17.05
C ASP A 66 -8.05 10.21 -15.51
N ILE A 67 -8.14 8.98 -15.02
CA ILE A 67 -8.16 8.66 -13.59
C ILE A 67 -6.77 8.69 -12.96
N LEU A 68 -5.70 8.62 -13.77
CA LEU A 68 -4.33 8.59 -13.28
C LEU A 68 -3.83 10.01 -13.01
N ARG A 69 -4.18 10.98 -13.86
CA ARG A 69 -3.78 12.39 -13.71
C ARG A 69 -2.27 12.51 -13.42
N GLU A 70 -1.90 13.23 -12.36
CA GLU A 70 -0.52 13.43 -11.92
C GLU A 70 0.18 12.12 -11.50
N GLN A 71 -0.57 11.07 -11.16
CA GLN A 71 -0.02 9.77 -10.78
C GLN A 71 0.39 8.91 -11.99
N ALA A 72 0.10 9.33 -13.23
CA ALA A 72 0.45 8.59 -14.43
C ALA A 72 1.96 8.32 -14.56
N GLU A 73 2.81 9.21 -14.02
CA GLU A 73 4.28 9.05 -14.04
C GLU A 73 4.79 7.83 -13.23
N TYR A 74 3.95 7.29 -12.35
CA TYR A 74 4.26 6.15 -11.47
C TYR A 74 3.69 4.83 -12.03
N TRP A 75 2.70 4.91 -12.91
CA TRP A 75 2.01 3.75 -13.46
C TRP A 75 2.93 2.94 -14.39
N GLY A 76 2.86 1.61 -14.32
CA GLY A 76 3.72 0.77 -15.17
C GLY A 76 5.19 0.67 -14.71
N ARG A 77 5.60 1.32 -13.61
CA ARG A 77 7.00 1.31 -13.13
C ARG A 77 7.24 0.26 -12.06
N LYS A 78 8.32 -0.53 -12.23
CA LYS A 78 8.75 -1.53 -11.24
C LYS A 78 9.16 -0.83 -9.94
N GLY A 79 8.88 -1.48 -8.80
CA GLY A 79 9.24 -0.97 -7.48
C GLY A 79 8.37 0.19 -6.99
N VAL A 80 7.35 0.61 -7.74
CA VAL A 80 6.42 1.66 -7.30
C VAL A 80 5.21 1.02 -6.65
N HIS A 81 4.84 1.53 -5.49
CA HIS A 81 3.68 1.08 -4.72
C HIS A 81 2.49 2.03 -4.91
N TYR A 82 1.28 1.49 -5.10
CA TYR A 82 0.04 2.26 -5.29
C TYR A 82 -0.22 3.29 -4.18
N HIS A 83 0.24 3.01 -2.97
CA HIS A 83 0.00 3.83 -1.79
C HIS A 83 1.26 4.56 -1.29
N GLN A 84 2.31 4.70 -2.11
CA GLN A 84 3.61 5.28 -1.73
C GLN A 84 3.57 6.68 -1.08
N PHE A 85 2.43 7.37 -1.10
CA PHE A 85 2.24 8.70 -0.52
C PHE A 85 1.36 8.72 0.74
N LEU A 86 0.83 7.57 1.18
CA LEU A 86 0.08 7.47 2.42
C LEU A 86 1.02 7.62 3.62
N ARG A 87 0.53 8.31 4.66
CA ARG A 87 1.26 8.51 5.90
C ARG A 87 1.10 7.30 6.82
N ALA A 88 1.91 7.26 7.86
CA ALA A 88 1.80 6.23 8.89
C ALA A 88 0.40 6.27 9.54
N GLY A 89 -0.38 5.20 9.32
CA GLY A 89 -1.69 5.00 9.95
C GLY A 89 -2.87 5.31 9.04
N GLU A 90 -2.61 5.66 7.78
CA GLU A 90 -3.60 5.77 6.71
C GLU A 90 -3.75 4.48 5.91
#